data_AF-F6W7W0-F1
#
_entry.id   AF-F6W7W0-F1
#
_cell.length_a   1.000
_cell.length_b   1.000
_cell.length_c   1.000
_cell.angle_alpha   90.00
_cell.angle_beta   90.00
_cell.angle_gamma   90.00
#
_symmetry.space_group_name_H-M   'P 1'
#
loop_
_entity.id
_entity.type
_entity.pdbx_description
1 polymer ?
#
loop_
_entity_poly.entity_id
_entity_poly.type
_entity_poly.pdbx_seq_one_letter_code
_entity_poly.pdbx_strand_id
1 'polypeptide(L)'
;MDDIKAHFGEVVLLCSPFEGSFRYKSETVHNTLISCGSDERIIIWRASTADTNNTIYLQIMMQKLKIIKLCEVSSCIGLTDNVILFGFINGVIELHKAEWKQMEAMKGAEITFAGSKTLLSHVKRISLDPELCHKDVVTSVSESHLLQLFATTSKDKFIKIWNTEGQLIREVLLGDVVTSVCFANGRDLLASLHNHIVRMEAHAYLPTEYLEKILSIADEV
;
A
#
# COMPACT_ATOMS: atom_id res chain seq x y z
N MET A 1 -11.33 14.01 22.24
CA MET A 1 -10.36 14.25 21.15
C MET A 1 -9.03 13.77 21.67
N ASP A 2 -8.51 12.70 21.09
CA ASP A 2 -7.21 12.13 21.49
C ASP A 2 -6.14 12.76 20.60
N ASP A 3 -5.16 13.43 21.21
CA ASP A 3 -4.02 14.01 20.51
C ASP A 3 -2.81 13.07 20.63
N ILE A 4 -2.44 12.45 19.51
CA ILE A 4 -1.36 11.46 19.44
C ILE A 4 -0.21 12.05 18.64
N LYS A 5 0.94 12.25 19.30
CA LYS A 5 2.18 12.61 18.62
C LYS A 5 2.69 11.45 17.77
N ALA A 6 2.41 11.51 16.47
CA ALA A 6 2.83 10.49 15.50
C ALA A 6 4.32 10.60 15.16
N HIS A 7 4.75 11.74 14.61
CA HIS A 7 6.09 12.00 14.08
C HIS A 7 6.80 13.15 14.81
N PHE A 8 8.13 13.24 14.65
CA PHE A 8 8.91 14.41 15.10
C PHE A 8 8.93 15.54 14.08
N GLY A 9 8.56 15.25 12.83
CA GLY A 9 8.31 16.21 11.76
C GLY A 9 6.83 16.29 11.37
N GLU A 10 6.56 16.94 10.24
CA GLU A 10 5.23 17.02 9.65
C GLU A 10 4.77 15.64 9.18
N VAL A 11 3.49 15.32 9.37
CA VAL A 11 2.89 14.13 8.78
C VAL A 11 2.59 14.44 7.32
N VAL A 12 3.35 13.82 6.42
CA VAL A 12 3.29 14.08 4.97
C VAL A 12 2.23 13.20 4.31
N LEU A 13 2.03 11.99 4.83
CA LEU A 13 1.09 11.02 4.24
C LEU A 13 0.41 10.20 5.32
N LEU A 14 -0.87 9.91 5.11
CA LEU A 14 -1.72 9.05 5.93
C LEU A 14 -2.54 8.18 4.99
N CYS A 15 -2.41 6.86 5.10
CA CYS A 15 -3.16 5.92 4.26
C CYS A 15 -3.68 4.72 5.06
N SER A 16 -4.76 4.14 4.54
CA SER A 16 -5.34 2.87 4.99
C SER A 16 -5.39 1.89 3.82
N PRO A 17 -5.17 0.59 4.03
CA PRO A 17 -5.17 -0.43 2.97
C PRO A 17 -6.56 -0.71 2.39
N PHE A 18 -7.61 -0.04 2.90
CA PHE A 18 -8.99 -0.32 2.57
C PHE A 18 -9.55 0.68 1.55
N GLU A 19 -9.77 0.21 0.32
CA GLU A 19 -10.76 0.79 -0.58
C GLU A 19 -11.96 -0.14 -0.69
N GLY A 20 -13.07 0.25 -0.04
CA GLY A 20 -14.48 0.12 -0.44
C GLY A 20 -15.07 -1.19 -0.99
N SER A 21 -14.30 -2.26 -1.22
CA SER A 21 -14.79 -3.50 -1.80
C SER A 21 -15.05 -4.50 -0.68
N PHE A 22 -16.32 -4.77 -0.41
CA PHE A 22 -16.82 -5.78 0.53
C PHE A 22 -16.37 -7.23 0.20
N ARG A 23 -15.50 -7.43 -0.79
CA ARG A 23 -15.17 -8.73 -1.37
C ARG A 23 -13.89 -9.37 -0.83
N TYR A 24 -13.03 -8.64 -0.12
CA TYR A 24 -11.86 -9.21 0.53
C TYR A 24 -12.08 -9.38 2.04
N LYS A 25 -12.51 -10.58 2.44
CA LYS A 25 -12.62 -11.02 3.84
C LYS A 25 -11.26 -11.36 4.46
N SER A 26 -10.28 -10.46 4.38
CA SER A 26 -9.06 -10.59 5.19
C SER A 26 -9.25 -9.85 6.52
N GLU A 27 -9.90 -10.49 7.50
CA GLU A 27 -10.14 -9.94 8.86
C GLU A 27 -8.88 -9.43 9.58
N THR A 28 -7.69 -9.73 9.06
CA THR A 28 -6.40 -9.48 9.70
C THR A 28 -5.81 -8.10 9.39
N VAL A 29 -6.19 -7.46 8.28
CA VAL A 29 -5.53 -6.22 7.79
C VAL A 29 -6.42 -4.96 7.89
N HIS A 30 -7.74 -5.12 8.05
CA HIS A 30 -8.77 -4.06 7.99
C HIS A 30 -8.61 -2.91 8.99
N ASN A 31 -7.71 -3.05 9.94
CA ASN A 31 -7.47 -2.12 11.02
C ASN A 31 -6.08 -1.47 10.96
N THR A 32 -5.33 -1.71 9.89
CA THR A 32 -3.97 -1.17 9.75
C THR A 32 -4.04 0.23 9.17
N LEU A 33 -3.29 1.17 9.75
CA LEU A 33 -3.12 2.51 9.23
C LEU A 33 -1.63 2.79 9.10
N ILE A 34 -1.24 3.59 8.11
CA ILE A 34 0.16 3.98 7.92
C ILE A 34 0.25 5.49 7.90
N SER A 35 1.21 6.02 8.66
CA SER A 35 1.61 7.42 8.57
C SER A 35 3.08 7.54 8.18
N CYS A 36 3.39 8.49 7.31
CA CYS A 36 4.75 8.88 6.98
C CYS A 36 5.00 10.33 7.38
N GLY A 37 6.16 10.59 7.94
CA GLY A 37 6.57 11.93 8.33
C GLY A 37 7.80 12.41 7.57
N SER A 38 8.03 13.72 7.60
CA SER A 38 9.27 14.34 7.12
C SER A 38 10.49 13.99 7.98
N ASP A 39 10.30 13.21 9.05
CA ASP A 39 11.34 12.66 9.92
C ASP A 39 11.92 11.32 9.43
N GLU A 40 11.71 10.98 8.15
CA GLU A 40 12.17 9.74 7.49
C GLU A 40 11.65 8.47 8.17
N ARG A 41 10.51 8.58 8.85
CA ARG A 41 9.88 7.47 9.55
C ARG A 41 8.52 7.19 8.98
N ILE A 42 8.22 5.89 9.00
CA ILE A 42 6.90 5.38 8.71
C ILE A 42 6.44 4.59 9.92
N ILE A 43 5.19 4.84 10.31
CA ILE A 43 4.60 4.21 11.47
C ILE A 43 3.41 3.39 11.01
N ILE A 44 3.46 2.11 11.34
CA ILE A 44 2.33 1.19 11.19
C ILE A 44 1.54 1.24 12.47
N TRP A 45 0.26 1.56 12.32
CA TRP A 45 -0.71 1.66 13.39
C TRP A 45 -1.74 0.56 13.27
N ARG A 46 -2.36 0.24 14.40
CA ARG A 46 -3.58 -0.54 14.47
C ARG A 46 -4.67 0.31 15.09
N ALA A 47 -5.75 0.51 14.36
CA ALA A 47 -7.00 1.01 14.88
C ALA A 47 -7.81 -0.15 15.50
N SER A 48 -8.45 0.07 16.63
CA SER A 48 -9.42 -0.89 17.17
C SER A 48 -10.60 -0.15 17.74
N THR A 49 -11.81 -0.65 17.51
CA THR A 49 -13.02 -0.13 18.13
C THR A 49 -13.22 -0.82 19.47
N ALA A 50 -13.36 -0.05 20.54
CA ALA A 50 -13.81 -0.56 21.83
C ALA A 50 -15.29 -0.20 22.01
N ASP A 51 -16.14 -1.21 22.21
CA ASP A 51 -17.52 -0.99 22.66
C ASP A 51 -17.49 -0.70 24.16
N THR A 52 -17.67 0.57 24.51
CA THR A 52 -17.83 0.94 25.91
C THR A 52 -19.27 0.64 26.31
N ASN A 53 -19.46 -0.40 27.14
CA ASN A 53 -20.75 -0.82 27.69
C ASN A 53 -21.62 0.41 28.04
N ASN A 54 -22.76 0.54 27.34
CA ASN A 54 -23.77 1.62 27.44
C ASN A 54 -23.55 2.97 26.74
N THR A 55 -22.69 3.06 25.73
CA THR A 55 -22.64 4.28 24.89
C THR A 55 -22.82 3.96 23.40
N ILE A 56 -23.58 4.80 22.69
CA ILE A 56 -23.83 4.67 21.23
C ILE A 56 -22.59 5.09 20.41
N TYR A 57 -21.50 5.50 21.07
CA TYR A 57 -20.28 5.98 20.44
C TYR A 57 -19.22 4.88 20.40
N LEU A 58 -18.76 4.55 19.20
CA LEU A 58 -17.56 3.73 18.97
C LEU A 58 -16.32 4.59 19.22
N GLN A 59 -15.44 4.18 20.13
CA GLN A 59 -14.14 4.82 20.31
C GLN A 59 -13.08 4.08 19.50
N ILE A 60 -12.38 4.79 18.61
CA ILE A 60 -11.20 4.27 17.90
C ILE A 60 -9.99 4.46 18.81
N MET A 61 -9.36 3.36 19.19
CA MET A 61 -8.05 3.36 19.85
C MET A 61 -6.96 3.10 18.82
N MET A 62 -5.88 3.86 18.91
CA MET A 62 -4.73 3.75 18.01
C MET A 62 -3.52 3.18 18.75
N GLN A 63 -3.02 2.05 18.27
CA GLN A 63 -1.82 1.41 18.78
C GLN A 63 -0.68 1.53 17.76
N LYS A 64 0.47 2.06 18.19
CA LYS A 64 1.70 2.02 17.40
C LYS A 64 2.27 0.61 17.39
N LEU A 65 2.37 -0.01 16.21
CA LEU A 65 2.90 -1.37 16.07
C LEU A 65 4.38 -1.39 15.72
N LYS A 66 4.78 -0.58 14.73
CA LYS A 66 6.16 -0.59 14.21
C LYS A 66 6.55 0.77 13.66
N ILE A 67 7.84 1.10 13.83
CA ILE A 67 8.49 2.22 13.16
C ILE A 67 9.47 1.63 12.14
N ILE A 68 9.35 2.06 10.89
CA ILE A 68 10.29 1.78 9.81
C ILE A 68 11.07 3.06 9.56
N LYS A 69 12.40 2.98 9.63
CA LYS A 69 13.28 4.08 9.23
C LYS A 69 13.61 3.91 7.76
N LEU A 70 13.36 4.94 6.97
CA LEU A 70 13.71 4.98 5.55
C LEU A 70 15.17 5.37 5.37
N CYS A 71 15.73 5.03 4.22
CA CYS A 71 17.07 5.46 3.83
C CYS A 71 17.10 6.94 3.41
N GLU A 72 15.99 7.44 2.84
CA GLU A 72 15.82 8.81 2.36
C GLU A 72 14.35 9.26 2.50
N VAL A 73 14.09 10.53 2.16
CA VAL A 73 12.73 11.08 2.08
C VAL A 73 11.98 10.43 0.92
N SER A 74 10.89 9.73 1.25
CA SER A 74 9.98 9.15 0.26
C SER A 74 9.28 10.25 -0.51
N SER A 75 9.25 10.16 -1.85
CA SER A 75 8.45 11.05 -2.69
C SER A 75 6.99 10.60 -2.76
N CYS A 76 6.76 9.29 -2.71
CA CYS A 76 5.44 8.69 -2.77
C CYS A 76 5.42 7.34 -2.03
N ILE A 77 4.23 6.93 -1.58
CA ILE A 77 4.03 5.71 -0.79
C ILE A 77 2.77 5.03 -1.29
N GLY A 78 2.88 3.72 -1.52
CA GLY A 78 1.75 2.88 -1.88
C GLY A 78 1.53 1.78 -0.84
N LEU A 79 0.29 1.37 -0.62
CA LEU A 79 -0.10 0.28 0.25
C LEU A 79 -1.14 -0.61 -0.43
N THR A 80 -0.83 -1.89 -0.61
CA THR A 80 -1.82 -2.89 -1.03
C THR A 80 -1.69 -4.16 -0.20
N ASP A 81 -2.82 -4.65 0.30
CA ASP A 81 -2.87 -5.75 1.27
C ASP A 81 -1.93 -5.47 2.47
N ASN A 82 -0.86 -6.25 2.62
CA ASN A 82 0.13 -6.09 3.67
C ASN A 82 1.51 -5.63 3.17
N VAL A 83 1.59 -5.16 1.92
CA VAL A 83 2.83 -4.70 1.30
C VAL A 83 2.79 -3.19 1.10
N ILE A 84 3.87 -2.55 1.51
CA ILE A 84 4.09 -1.12 1.37
C ILE A 84 5.18 -0.92 0.33
N LEU A 85 4.97 -0.01 -0.61
CA LEU A 85 5.95 0.42 -1.59
C LEU A 85 6.37 1.86 -1.32
N PHE A 86 7.67 2.12 -1.32
CA PHE A 86 8.26 3.46 -1.21
C PHE A 86 8.93 3.84 -2.52
N GLY A 87 8.60 5.00 -3.06
CA GLY A 87 9.33 5.63 -4.15
C GLY A 87 10.17 6.78 -3.61
N PHE A 88 11.41 6.90 -4.09
CA PHE A 88 12.36 7.90 -3.63
C PHE A 88 12.73 8.92 -4.72
N ILE A 89 13.28 10.05 -4.29
CA ILE A 89 13.76 11.11 -5.19
C ILE A 89 14.94 10.70 -6.06
N ASN A 90 15.68 9.66 -5.68
CA ASN A 90 16.81 9.13 -6.44
C ASN A 90 16.39 8.04 -7.46
N GLY A 91 15.08 7.75 -7.58
CA GLY A 91 14.56 6.71 -8.49
C GLY A 91 14.50 5.30 -7.89
N VAL A 92 15.05 5.09 -6.70
CA VAL A 92 14.95 3.81 -6.00
C VAL A 92 13.51 3.55 -5.59
N ILE A 93 13.15 2.27 -5.60
CA ILE A 93 11.90 1.76 -5.03
C ILE A 93 12.24 0.71 -3.96
N GLU A 94 11.53 0.73 -2.85
CA GLU A 94 11.64 -0.29 -1.80
C GLU A 94 10.27 -0.87 -1.45
N LEU A 95 10.19 -2.20 -1.30
CA LEU A 95 8.98 -2.87 -0.85
C LEU A 95 9.18 -3.44 0.57
N HIS A 96 8.15 -3.33 1.40
CA HIS A 96 8.13 -3.81 2.77
C HIS A 96 6.86 -4.60 3.02
N LYS A 97 6.98 -5.90 3.35
CA LYS A 97 5.86 -6.79 3.64
C LYS A 97 5.69 -6.98 5.13
N ALA A 98 4.51 -6.65 5.64
CA ALA A 98 4.11 -6.87 7.03
C ALA A 98 3.53 -8.28 7.19
N GLU A 99 4.21 -9.14 7.95
CA GLU A 99 3.73 -10.49 8.23
C GLU A 99 3.04 -10.55 9.60
N TRP A 100 1.86 -11.16 9.62
CA TRP A 100 1.01 -11.27 10.80
C TRP A 100 0.91 -12.73 11.23
N LYS A 101 1.06 -12.99 12.53
CA LYS A 101 0.85 -14.31 13.13
C LYS A 101 -0.45 -14.34 13.89
N GLN A 102 -1.23 -15.39 13.69
CA GLN A 102 -2.41 -15.65 14.51
C GLN A 102 -1.96 -16.10 15.90
N MET A 103 -2.56 -15.49 16.92
CA MET A 103 -2.38 -15.89 18.31
C MET A 103 -3.44 -16.91 18.67
N GLU A 104 -2.99 -18.08 19.13
CA GLU A 104 -3.87 -19.05 19.75
C GLU A 104 -4.49 -18.42 21.01
N ALA A 105 -5.78 -18.71 21.25
CA ALA A 105 -6.45 -18.24 22.45
C ALA A 105 -5.74 -18.84 23.68
N MET A 106 -5.19 -18.00 24.56
CA MET A 106 -4.74 -18.50 25.87
C MET A 106 -5.96 -19.09 26.59
N LYS A 107 -5.91 -20.37 26.93
CA LYS A 107 -6.92 -21.02 27.77
C LYS A 107 -6.99 -20.28 29.11
N GLY A 108 -8.15 -19.70 29.42
CA GLY A 108 -8.43 -19.11 30.74
C GLY A 108 -8.39 -17.58 30.82
N ALA A 109 -8.13 -16.85 29.74
CA ALA A 109 -8.36 -15.42 29.71
C ALA A 109 -9.81 -15.14 29.27
N GLU A 110 -10.66 -14.63 30.15
CA GLU A 110 -11.88 -13.93 29.75
C GLU A 110 -11.47 -12.66 28.99
N ILE A 111 -11.50 -12.71 27.66
CA ILE A 111 -11.12 -11.57 26.82
C ILE A 111 -12.39 -10.92 26.27
N THR A 112 -12.86 -9.87 26.94
CA THR A 112 -13.85 -8.90 26.42
C THR A 112 -13.18 -7.86 25.50
N PHE A 113 -12.33 -8.33 24.59
CA PHE A 113 -11.84 -7.51 23.50
C PHE A 113 -12.04 -8.28 22.21
N ALA A 114 -13.10 -7.93 21.47
CA ALA A 114 -13.36 -8.39 20.12
C ALA A 114 -12.38 -7.75 19.12
N GLY A 115 -11.08 -7.76 19.44
CA GLY A 115 -10.00 -7.29 18.59
C GLY A 115 -9.28 -8.48 17.98
N SER A 116 -9.02 -8.41 16.67
CA SER A 116 -8.29 -9.42 15.88
C SER A 116 -7.11 -10.03 16.67
N LYS A 117 -7.13 -11.36 16.86
CA LYS A 117 -6.08 -12.15 17.53
C LYS A 117 -4.82 -12.30 16.67
N THR A 118 -4.37 -11.23 16.03
CA THR A 118 -3.19 -11.25 15.17
C THR A 118 -2.13 -10.31 15.73
N LEU A 119 -0.87 -10.75 15.70
CA LEU A 119 0.28 -9.95 16.10
C LEU A 119 1.16 -9.70 14.87
N LEU A 120 1.60 -8.45 14.68
CA LEU A 120 2.61 -8.13 13.68
C LEU A 120 3.91 -8.83 14.10
N SER A 121 4.33 -9.86 13.36
CA SER A 121 5.52 -10.62 13.72
C SER A 121 6.78 -9.93 13.24
N HIS A 122 6.82 -9.56 11.96
CA HIS A 122 7.95 -8.88 11.36
C HIS A 122 7.52 -8.09 10.12
N VAL A 123 8.31 -7.07 9.80
CA VAL A 123 8.22 -6.37 8.52
C VAL A 123 9.48 -6.72 7.74
N LYS A 124 9.32 -7.46 6.65
CA LYS A 124 10.43 -7.89 5.79
C LYS A 124 10.60 -6.88 4.65
N ARG A 125 11.83 -6.38 4.48
CA ARG A 125 12.20 -5.66 3.26
C ARG A 125 12.33 -6.66 2.11
N ILE A 126 11.65 -6.37 1.01
CA ILE A 126 11.75 -7.09 -0.26
C ILE A 126 12.77 -6.31 -1.08
N SER A 127 13.92 -6.93 -1.35
CA SER A 127 14.95 -6.34 -2.19
C SER A 127 14.55 -6.45 -3.65
N LEU A 128 14.55 -5.32 -4.34
CA LEU A 128 14.39 -5.24 -5.78
C LEU A 128 15.77 -5.26 -6.45
N ASP A 129 15.80 -5.70 -7.70
CA ASP A 129 16.99 -5.55 -8.54
C ASP A 129 17.23 -4.04 -8.78
N PRO A 130 18.40 -3.49 -8.37
CA PRO A 130 18.71 -2.08 -8.58
C PRO A 130 18.70 -1.65 -10.05
N GLU A 131 18.95 -2.56 -10.99
CA GLU A 131 18.90 -2.26 -12.43
C GLU A 131 17.48 -1.99 -12.92
N LEU A 132 16.47 -2.48 -12.18
CA LEU A 132 15.05 -2.28 -12.50
C LEU A 132 14.46 -1.03 -11.85
N CYS A 133 15.19 -0.34 -10.96
CA CYS A 133 14.75 0.94 -10.40
C CYS A 133 14.54 2.00 -11.49
N HIS A 134 13.85 3.08 -11.13
CA HIS A 134 13.77 4.24 -12.00
C HIS A 134 15.12 4.96 -12.05
N LYS A 135 15.39 5.61 -13.19
CA LYS A 135 16.65 6.34 -13.42
C LYS A 135 16.59 7.81 -13.01
N ASP A 136 15.44 8.25 -12.53
CA ASP A 136 15.15 9.60 -12.08
C ASP A 136 14.03 9.55 -11.01
N VAL A 137 13.72 10.70 -10.40
CA VAL A 137 12.72 10.89 -9.34
C VAL A 137 11.46 10.07 -9.59
N VAL A 138 11.11 9.19 -8.65
CA VAL A 138 9.79 8.56 -8.64
C VAL A 138 8.77 9.64 -8.30
N THR A 139 7.81 9.88 -9.20
CA THR A 139 6.86 10.99 -9.10
C THR A 139 5.56 10.59 -8.43
N SER A 140 5.13 9.34 -8.59
CA SER A 140 3.88 8.84 -8.02
C SER A 140 3.88 7.32 -7.95
N VAL A 141 2.98 6.81 -7.12
CA VAL A 141 2.63 5.40 -7.03
C VAL A 141 1.11 5.27 -6.97
N SER A 142 0.57 4.24 -7.58
CA SER A 142 -0.82 3.83 -7.42
C SER A 142 -0.92 2.32 -7.26
N GLU A 143 -1.90 1.89 -6.49
CA GLU A 143 -2.13 0.51 -6.11
C GLU A 143 -3.35 -0.08 -6.81
N SER A 144 -3.24 -1.35 -7.17
CA SER A 144 -4.39 -2.18 -7.50
C SER A 144 -4.59 -3.21 -6.40
N HIS A 145 -5.67 -3.05 -5.63
CA HIS A 145 -6.10 -4.07 -4.68
C HIS A 145 -6.70 -5.31 -5.37
N LEU A 146 -7.31 -5.12 -6.55
CA LEU A 146 -7.90 -6.20 -7.34
C LEU A 146 -6.84 -7.19 -7.81
N LEU A 147 -5.71 -6.69 -8.31
CA LEU A 147 -4.66 -7.51 -8.92
C LEU A 147 -3.46 -7.72 -8.01
N GLN A 148 -3.40 -6.99 -6.87
CA GLN A 148 -2.24 -6.92 -5.98
C GLN A 148 -0.99 -6.41 -6.72
N LEU A 149 -1.15 -5.28 -7.39
CA LEU A 149 -0.09 -4.63 -8.17
C LEU A 149 0.18 -3.21 -7.67
N PHE A 150 1.38 -2.72 -7.96
CA PHE A 150 1.75 -1.32 -7.88
C PHE A 150 2.12 -0.80 -9.27
N ALA A 151 1.77 0.45 -9.55
CA ALA A 151 2.26 1.20 -10.68
C ALA A 151 3.09 2.38 -10.15
N THR A 152 4.33 2.52 -10.58
CA THR A 152 5.20 3.65 -10.23
C THR A 152 5.51 4.48 -11.48
N THR A 153 5.57 5.79 -11.33
CA THR A 153 5.96 6.73 -12.40
C THR A 153 7.23 7.45 -12.05
N SER A 154 7.96 7.90 -13.07
CA SER A 154 9.15 8.71 -12.87
C SER A 154 9.35 9.75 -13.98
N LYS A 155 10.20 10.73 -13.67
CA LYS A 155 10.77 11.65 -14.66
C LYS A 155 11.63 10.96 -15.73
N ASP A 156 12.01 9.70 -15.51
CA ASP A 156 12.66 8.86 -16.52
C ASP A 156 11.73 8.45 -17.68
N LYS A 157 10.45 8.89 -17.63
CA LYS A 157 9.41 8.72 -18.65
C LYS A 157 8.79 7.33 -18.68
N PHE A 158 9.10 6.50 -17.70
CA PHE A 158 8.55 5.16 -17.57
C PHE A 158 7.44 5.08 -16.53
N ILE A 159 6.50 4.18 -16.83
CA ILE A 159 5.63 3.55 -15.85
C ILE A 159 6.17 2.14 -15.62
N LYS A 160 6.40 1.77 -14.37
CA LYS A 160 6.80 0.41 -13.99
C LYS A 160 5.71 -0.24 -13.14
N ILE A 161 5.37 -1.47 -13.47
CA ILE A 161 4.33 -2.26 -12.82
C ILE A 161 4.98 -3.39 -12.04
N TRP A 162 4.67 -3.47 -10.75
CA TRP A 162 5.29 -4.39 -9.81
C TRP A 162 4.24 -5.25 -9.12
N ASN A 163 4.55 -6.51 -8.85
CA ASN A 163 3.76 -7.31 -7.92
C ASN A 163 4.22 -7.12 -6.47
N THR A 164 3.46 -7.68 -5.54
CA THR A 164 3.75 -7.64 -4.08
C THR A 164 4.98 -8.45 -3.67
N GLU A 165 5.60 -9.18 -4.60
CA GLU A 165 6.85 -9.92 -4.39
C GLU A 165 8.08 -9.16 -4.91
N GLY A 166 7.89 -7.95 -5.46
CA GLY A 166 8.97 -7.10 -5.98
C GLY A 166 9.42 -7.44 -7.40
N GLN A 167 8.65 -8.26 -8.12
CA GLN A 167 8.93 -8.57 -9.52
C GLN A 167 8.38 -7.47 -10.43
N LEU A 168 9.19 -7.04 -11.40
CA LEU A 168 8.76 -6.14 -12.46
C LEU A 168 7.92 -6.91 -13.48
N ILE A 169 6.62 -6.62 -13.52
CA ILE A 169 5.66 -7.23 -14.45
C ILE A 169 5.72 -6.55 -15.81
N ARG A 170 5.85 -5.22 -15.83
CA ARG A 170 5.83 -4.43 -17.06
C ARG A 170 6.55 -3.11 -16.91
N GLU A 171 7.19 -2.68 -17.99
CA GLU A 171 7.68 -1.32 -18.18
C GLU A 171 7.05 -0.69 -19.44
N VAL A 172 6.58 0.55 -19.32
CA VAL A 172 5.92 1.29 -20.41
C VAL A 172 6.57 2.66 -20.55
N LEU A 173 7.09 2.96 -21.74
CA LEU A 173 7.67 4.26 -22.09
C LEU A 173 6.60 5.17 -22.70
N LEU A 174 6.36 6.34 -22.11
CA LEU A 174 5.39 7.32 -22.63
C LEU A 174 6.02 8.47 -23.43
N GLY A 175 7.36 8.53 -23.51
CA GLY A 175 8.10 9.54 -24.29
C GLY A 175 8.25 10.91 -23.62
N ASP A 176 7.49 11.18 -22.57
CA ASP A 176 7.53 12.39 -21.75
C ASP A 176 7.49 12.06 -20.25
N VAL A 177 7.84 13.04 -19.41
CA VAL A 177 7.83 12.93 -17.95
C VAL A 177 6.43 12.57 -17.47
N VAL A 178 6.33 11.49 -16.69
CA VAL A 178 5.07 11.07 -16.10
C VAL A 178 4.98 11.63 -14.69
N THR A 179 3.96 12.45 -14.43
CA THR A 179 3.83 13.20 -13.17
C THR A 179 2.96 12.48 -12.15
N SER A 180 1.99 11.68 -12.61
CA SER A 180 1.15 10.87 -11.74
C SER A 180 0.56 9.68 -12.49
N VAL A 181 0.15 8.65 -11.74
CA VAL A 181 -0.55 7.47 -12.24
C VAL A 181 -1.68 7.10 -11.28
N CYS A 182 -2.73 6.51 -11.82
CA CYS A 182 -3.86 5.98 -11.05
C CYS A 182 -4.43 4.72 -11.71
N PHE A 183 -4.66 3.66 -10.93
CA PHE A 183 -5.52 2.55 -11.32
C PHE A 183 -6.99 2.99 -11.26
N ALA A 184 -7.63 3.17 -12.42
CA ALA A 184 -8.98 3.76 -12.50
C ALA A 184 -10.11 2.83 -12.01
N ASN A 185 -9.91 1.53 -12.12
CA ASN A 185 -10.91 0.49 -11.82
C ASN A 185 -10.25 -0.79 -11.29
N GLY A 186 -9.11 -0.63 -10.61
CA GLY A 186 -8.25 -1.73 -10.16
C GLY A 186 -7.52 -2.49 -11.28
N ARG A 187 -7.71 -2.14 -12.57
CA ARG A 187 -7.06 -2.83 -13.69
C ARG A 187 -6.53 -1.95 -14.80
N ASP A 188 -7.19 -0.84 -15.14
CA ASP A 188 -6.78 0.08 -16.20
C ASP A 188 -6.00 1.24 -15.58
N LEU A 189 -5.06 1.79 -16.34
CA LEU A 189 -4.21 2.88 -15.89
C LEU A 189 -4.60 4.19 -16.55
N LEU A 190 -4.58 5.24 -15.74
CA LEU A 190 -4.51 6.63 -16.19
C LEU A 190 -3.17 7.19 -15.76
N ALA A 191 -2.46 7.84 -16.69
CA ALA A 191 -1.19 8.49 -16.41
C ALA A 191 -1.24 9.94 -16.89
N SER A 192 -0.82 10.87 -16.03
CA SER A 192 -0.66 12.27 -16.41
C SER A 192 0.75 12.53 -16.92
N LEU A 193 0.81 13.06 -18.15
CA LEU A 193 1.99 13.69 -18.71
C LEU A 193 1.92 15.20 -18.44
N HIS A 194 2.59 16.02 -19.23
CA HIS A 194 2.59 17.48 -19.06
C HIS A 194 1.18 18.09 -19.17
N ASN A 195 0.55 17.96 -20.35
CA ASN A 195 -0.77 18.54 -20.65
C ASN A 195 -1.80 17.48 -21.10
N HIS A 196 -1.44 16.20 -20.99
CA HIS A 196 -2.23 15.08 -21.52
C HIS A 196 -2.42 14.01 -20.46
N ILE A 197 -3.56 13.33 -20.52
CA ILE A 197 -3.81 12.09 -19.79
C ILE A 197 -3.77 10.96 -20.81
N VAL A 198 -2.94 9.96 -20.55
CA VAL A 198 -2.90 8.72 -21.31
C VAL A 198 -3.71 7.69 -20.56
N ARG A 199 -4.65 7.04 -21.25
CA ARG A 199 -5.36 5.88 -20.75
C ARG A 199 -4.76 4.63 -21.36
N MET A 200 -4.47 3.64 -20.52
CA MET A 200 -4.01 2.32 -20.93
C MET A 200 -4.95 1.27 -20.37
N GLU A 201 -5.54 0.49 -21.25
CA GLU A 201 -6.40 -0.63 -20.85
C GLU A 201 -5.54 -1.80 -20.40
N ALA A 202 -6.04 -2.58 -19.43
CA ALA A 202 -5.35 -3.72 -18.83
C ALA A 202 -4.69 -4.63 -19.89
N HIS A 203 -5.42 -4.97 -20.96
CA HIS A 203 -4.96 -5.85 -22.03
C HIS A 203 -3.78 -5.29 -22.86
N ALA A 204 -3.54 -3.98 -22.82
CA ALA A 204 -2.48 -3.33 -23.58
C ALA A 204 -1.11 -3.42 -22.90
N TYR A 205 -1.07 -3.67 -21.59
CA TYR A 205 0.18 -3.65 -20.82
C TYR A 205 0.36 -4.83 -19.87
N LEU A 206 -0.71 -5.50 -19.43
CA LEU A 206 -0.61 -6.66 -18.55
C LEU A 206 -0.35 -7.95 -19.35
N PRO A 207 0.46 -8.88 -18.80
CA PRO A 207 0.59 -10.24 -19.35
C PRO A 207 -0.72 -11.03 -19.28
N THR A 208 -0.83 -12.07 -20.10
CA THR A 208 -2.02 -12.93 -20.21
C THR A 208 -2.47 -13.51 -18.87
N GLU A 209 -1.54 -13.89 -17.99
CA GLU A 209 -1.86 -14.45 -16.67
C GLU A 209 -2.75 -13.52 -15.82
N TYR A 210 -2.53 -12.20 -15.91
CA TYR A 210 -3.33 -11.21 -15.19
C TYR A 210 -4.67 -10.97 -15.87
N LEU A 211 -4.74 -11.10 -17.19
CA LEU A 211 -6.00 -11.00 -17.94
C LEU A 211 -6.93 -12.18 -17.61
N GLU A 212 -6.37 -13.39 -17.51
CA GLU A 212 -7.10 -14.58 -17.06
C GLU A 212 -7.60 -14.41 -15.62
N LYS A 213 -6.76 -13.88 -14.72
CA LYS A 213 -7.16 -13.54 -13.34
C LYS A 213 -8.31 -12.52 -13.31
N ILE A 214 -8.31 -11.51 -14.19
CA ILE A 214 -9.42 -10.54 -14.28
C ILE A 214 -10.72 -11.25 -14.69
N LEU A 215 -10.66 -12.13 -15.68
CA LEU A 215 -11.82 -12.88 -16.17
C LEU A 215 -12.37 -13.82 -15.09
N SER A 216 -11.50 -14.57 -14.38
CA SER A 216 -11.95 -15.46 -13.31
C SER A 216 -12.65 -14.70 -12.19
N ILE A 217 -12.20 -13.49 -11.85
CA ILE A 217 -12.85 -12.65 -10.84
C ILE A 217 -14.19 -12.09 -11.36
N ALA A 218 -14.33 -11.87 -12.67
CA ALA A 218 -15.57 -11.39 -13.27
C ALA A 218 -16.66 -12.48 -13.33
N ASP A 219 -16.27 -13.74 -13.54
CA ASP A 219 -17.19 -14.89 -13.60
C ASP A 219 -17.73 -15.32 -12.23
N GLU A 220 -17.07 -14.92 -11.14
CA GLU A 220 -17.51 -15.14 -9.75
C GLU A 220 -18.58 -14.12 -9.27
N VAL A 221 -19.07 -13.24 -10.15
CA VAL A 221 -20.03 -12.14 -9.87
C VAL A 221 -21.43 -12.45 -10.36
#